data_AF-A0A383RFQ2-F1
#
_entry.id   AF-A0A383RFQ2-F1
#
_cell.length_a   1.000
_cell.length_b   1.000
_cell.length_c   1.000
_cell.angle_alpha   90.00
_cell.angle_beta   90.00
_cell.angle_gamma   90.00
#
_symmetry.space_group_name_H-M   'P 1'
#
loop_
_entity.id
_entity.type
_entity.pdbx_description
1 polymer ?
#
loop_
_entity_poly.entity_id
_entity_poly.type
_entity_poly.pdbx_seq_one_letter_code
_entity_poly.pdbx_strand_id
1 'polypeptide(L)'
;MSRYHVGRKVRSKYITFYRDGCIVHKYIPQVQIDGKFIFCGDEKSPSKLMECSTRKEAWLAAKSIRDKAMKKTSQEGIGDE
;
A
#
# COMPACT_ATOMS: atom_id res chain seq x y z
N MET A 1 -16.11 -8.05 -14.03
CA MET A 1 -15.15 -7.94 -12.89
C MET A 1 -15.66 -6.84 -11.97
N SER A 2 -15.67 -7.05 -10.64
CA SER A 2 -16.05 -5.98 -9.70
C SER A 2 -14.99 -4.88 -9.73
N ARG A 3 -15.40 -3.63 -10.00
CA ARG A 3 -14.50 -2.48 -10.06
C ARG A 3 -14.26 -2.00 -8.64
N TYR A 4 -13.09 -2.30 -8.08
CA TYR A 4 -12.69 -1.82 -6.76
C TYR A 4 -12.56 -0.29 -6.76
N HIS A 5 -13.00 0.38 -5.69
CA HIS A 5 -12.89 1.82 -5.51
C HIS A 5 -11.64 2.18 -4.70
N VAL A 6 -10.72 2.92 -5.32
CA VAL A 6 -9.51 3.43 -4.64
C VAL A 6 -9.87 4.73 -3.90
N GLY A 7 -9.79 4.68 -2.57
CA GLY A 7 -10.05 5.83 -1.70
C GLY A 7 -8.91 6.86 -1.69
N ARG A 8 -9.23 8.11 -1.31
CA ARG A 8 -8.25 9.22 -1.28
C ARG A 8 -7.24 9.13 -0.13
N LYS A 9 -7.51 8.35 0.91
CA LYS A 9 -6.68 8.32 2.13
C LYS A 9 -5.56 7.27 2.02
N VAL A 10 -4.42 7.59 2.62
CA VAL A 10 -3.28 6.67 2.80
C VAL A 10 -2.81 6.73 4.25
N ARG A 11 -2.19 5.64 4.72
CA ARG A 11 -1.66 5.53 6.10
C ARG A 11 -0.30 4.84 6.10
N SER A 12 0.41 5.00 7.20
CA SER A 12 1.59 4.23 7.56
C SER A 12 1.31 3.54 8.89
N LYS A 13 1.56 2.25 8.99
CA LYS A 13 1.38 1.48 10.23
C LYS A 13 2.74 0.99 10.72
N TYR A 14 3.06 1.26 11.98
CA TYR A 14 4.21 0.67 12.65
C TYR A 14 3.91 -0.80 12.98
N ILE A 15 4.81 -1.70 12.58
CA ILE A 15 4.72 -3.14 12.84
C ILE A 15 6.07 -3.66 13.32
N THR A 16 6.02 -4.56 14.29
CA THR A 16 7.18 -5.27 14.82
C THR A 16 7.19 -6.69 14.28
N PHE A 17 8.37 -7.17 13.87
CA PHE A 17 8.59 -8.54 13.43
C PHE A 17 9.70 -9.19 14.26
N TYR A 18 9.64 -10.50 14.41
CA TYR A 18 10.76 -11.30 14.90
C TYR A 18 11.41 -12.01 13.71
N ARG A 19 12.70 -11.75 13.45
CA ARG A 19 13.45 -12.28 12.31
C ARG A 19 14.90 -12.52 12.69
N ASP A 20 15.43 -13.68 12.30
CA ASP A 20 16.84 -14.04 12.50
C ASP A 20 17.32 -13.82 13.95
N GLY A 21 16.47 -14.20 14.91
CA GLY A 21 16.77 -14.02 16.34
C GLY A 21 16.57 -12.59 16.88
N CYS A 22 16.23 -11.63 16.03
CA CYS A 22 16.14 -10.21 16.37
C CYS A 22 14.70 -9.67 16.29
N ILE A 23 14.39 -8.69 17.13
CA ILE A 23 13.16 -7.89 17.01
C ILE A 23 13.47 -6.70 16.08
N VAL A 24 12.73 -6.59 14.99
CA VAL A 24 12.86 -5.49 14.02
C VAL A 24 11.56 -4.70 13.92
N HIS A 25 11.70 -3.40 13.66
CA HIS A 25 10.57 -2.48 13.55
C HIS A 25 10.54 -1.83 12.18
N LYS A 26 9.35 -1.81 11.56
CA LYS A 26 9.15 -1.27 10.22
C LYS A 26 7.86 -0.46 10.14
N TYR A 27 7.82 0.45 9.17
CA TYR A 27 6.60 1.14 8.78
C TYR A 27 6.06 0.54 7.50
N ILE A 28 4.81 0.06 7.53
CA ILE A 28 4.14 -0.56 6.39
C ILE A 28 3.13 0.43 5.78
N PRO A 29 3.19 0.69 4.46
CA PRO A 29 2.22 1.52 3.76
C PRO A 29 0.84 0.87 3.72
N GLN A 30 -0.21 1.69 3.80
CA GLN A 30 -1.59 1.25 3.58
C GLN A 30 -2.33 2.19 2.63
N VAL A 31 -3.08 1.61 1.71
CA VAL A 31 -4.00 2.30 0.79
C VAL A 31 -5.44 1.95 1.12
N GLN A 32 -6.36 2.89 0.88
CA GLN A 32 -7.78 2.64 1.09
C GLN A 32 -8.40 2.04 -0.18
N ILE A 33 -9.01 0.86 -0.07
CA ILE A 33 -9.75 0.17 -1.14
C ILE A 33 -11.12 -0.21 -0.58
N ASP A 34 -12.20 0.18 -1.26
CA ASP A 34 -13.59 -0.06 -0.84
C ASP A 34 -13.85 0.33 0.63
N GLY A 35 -13.30 1.48 1.02
CA GLY A 35 -13.41 2.00 2.38
C GLY A 35 -12.47 1.37 3.41
N LYS A 36 -11.83 0.22 3.12
CA LYS A 36 -10.92 -0.50 4.03
C LYS A 36 -9.47 -0.16 3.76
N PHE A 37 -8.63 -0.12 4.80
CA PHE A 37 -7.19 0.04 4.63
C PHE A 37 -6.53 -1.32 4.43
N ILE A 38 -5.80 -1.46 3.33
CA ILE A 38 -5.08 -2.67 2.94
C ILE A 38 -3.58 -2.37 2.94
N PHE A 39 -2.77 -3.32 3.42
CA PHE A 39 -1.32 -3.19 3.38
C PHE A 39 -0.78 -3.32 1.97
N CYS A 40 0.20 -2.50 1.62
CA CYS A 40 0.94 -2.65 0.37
C CYS A 40 1.92 -3.82 0.49
N GLY A 41 1.87 -4.74 -0.48
CA GLY A 41 2.75 -5.90 -0.54
C GLY A 41 4.08 -5.64 -1.25
N ASP A 42 5.08 -6.45 -0.92
CA ASP A 42 6.34 -6.57 -1.66
C ASP A 42 6.85 -8.01 -1.53
N GLU A 43 6.78 -8.80 -2.61
CA GLU A 43 7.18 -10.22 -2.62
C GLU A 43 8.66 -10.43 -2.33
N LYS A 44 9.50 -9.40 -2.47
CA LYS A 44 10.92 -9.49 -2.13
C LYS A 44 11.19 -9.33 -0.64
N SER A 45 10.23 -8.79 0.10
CA SER A 45 10.37 -8.60 1.54
C SER A 45 10.11 -9.91 2.29
N PRO A 46 10.80 -10.16 3.42
CA PRO A 46 10.56 -11.37 4.22
C PRO A 46 9.12 -11.47 4.77
N SER A 47 8.44 -10.35 5.01
CA SER A 47 7.03 -10.35 5.46
C SER A 47 6.00 -10.38 4.34
N LYS A 48 6.43 -10.32 3.07
CA LYS A 48 5.59 -10.03 1.90
C LYS A 48 4.88 -8.67 1.97
N LEU A 49 5.24 -7.82 2.93
CA LEU A 49 4.75 -6.45 3.08
C LEU A 49 5.83 -5.46 2.69
N MET A 50 5.45 -4.34 2.10
CA MET A 50 6.38 -3.27 1.79
C MET A 50 6.93 -2.67 3.09
N GLU A 51 8.18 -2.96 3.40
CA GLU A 51 8.84 -2.54 4.64
C GLU A 51 9.63 -1.25 4.45
N CYS A 52 9.22 -0.18 5.12
CA CYS A 52 9.96 1.08 5.13
C CYS A 52 10.67 1.31 6.47
N SER A 53 11.77 2.06 6.42
CA SER A 53 12.56 2.40 7.62
C SER A 53 11.95 3.59 8.36
N THR A 54 11.26 4.48 7.65
CA THR A 54 10.63 5.66 8.27
C THR A 54 9.13 5.76 7.97
N ARG A 55 8.41 6.45 8.86
CA ARG A 55 6.98 6.77 8.67
C ARG A 55 6.73 7.55 7.38
N LYS A 56 7.63 8.49 7.05
CA LYS A 56 7.54 9.37 5.88
C LYS A 56 7.70 8.57 4.58
N GLU A 57 8.67 7.65 4.51
CA GLU A 57 8.84 6.74 3.39
C GLU A 57 7.59 5.91 3.14
N ALA A 58 7.06 5.26 4.17
CA ALA A 58 5.83 4.46 4.05
C ALA A 58 4.65 5.32 3.55
N TRP A 59 4.53 6.56 4.03
CA TRP A 59 3.45 7.43 3.59
C TRP A 59 3.58 7.83 2.12
N LEU A 60 4.80 8.20 1.69
CA LEU A 60 5.10 8.54 0.30
C LEU A 60 4.90 7.33 -0.63
N ALA A 61 5.29 6.14 -0.20
CA ALA A 61 5.07 4.90 -0.93
C ALA A 61 3.58 4.60 -1.10
N ALA A 62 2.78 4.68 -0.02
CA ALA A 62 1.33 4.52 -0.09
C ALA A 62 0.68 5.55 -1.03
N LYS A 63 1.11 6.82 -0.95
CA LYS A 63 0.66 7.90 -1.84
C LYS A 63 0.96 7.56 -3.30
N SER A 64 2.19 7.16 -3.61
CA SER A 64 2.58 6.79 -4.98
C SER A 64 1.77 5.63 -5.53
N ILE A 65 1.55 4.57 -4.74
CA ILE A 65 0.77 3.39 -5.13
C ILE A 65 -0.69 3.78 -5.39
N ARG A 66 -1.31 4.53 -4.48
CA ARG A 66 -2.68 5.04 -4.66
C ARG A 66 -2.80 5.88 -5.93
N ASP A 67 -1.88 6.82 -6.14
CA ASP A 67 -1.95 7.75 -7.29
C ASP A 67 -1.80 6.99 -8.62
N LYS A 68 -0.97 5.94 -8.66
CA LYS A 68 -0.87 5.03 -9.81
C LYS A 68 -2.16 4.23 -10.04
N ALA A 69 -2.77 3.72 -8.97
CA ALA A 69 -4.01 2.95 -9.04
C ALA A 69 -5.18 3.83 -9.54
N MET A 70 -5.31 5.05 -9.02
CA MET A 70 -6.33 6.01 -9.46
C MET A 70 -6.20 6.36 -10.94
N LYS A 71 -4.98 6.59 -11.43
CA LYS A 71 -4.73 6.88 -12.87
C LYS A 71 -5.19 5.75 -13.77
N LYS A 72 -4.93 4.49 -13.40
CA LYS A 72 -5.40 3.32 -14.16
C LYS A 72 -6.91 3.24 -14.23
N THR A 73 -7.59 3.44 -13.09
CA THR A 73 -9.06 3.43 -13.04
C THR A 73 -9.69 4.50 -13.93
N SER A 74 -9.04 5.65 -14.12
CA SER A 74 -9.50 6.72 -15.01
C SER A 74 -9.29 6.41 -16.50
N GLN A 75 -8.27 5.62 -16.87
CA GLN A 75 -7.99 5.25 -18.26
C GLN A 75 -8.90 4.11 -18.74
N GLU A 76 -9.26 3.17 -17.87
CA GLU A 76 -10.20 2.07 -18.14
C GLU A 76 -11.69 2.52 -18.18
N GLY A 77 -11.96 3.83 -18.22
CA GLY A 77 -13.31 4.39 -18.34
C GLY A 77 -13.60 5.07 -19.69
N ILE A 78 -12.69 4.97 -20.66
CA ILE A 78 -12.77 5.63 -21.98
C ILE A 78 -12.90 4.61 -23.14
N GLY A 79 -13.13 3.34 -22.82
CA GLY A 79 -13.31 2.29 -23.83
C GLY A 79 -14.47 1.40 -23.46
N ASP A 80 -15.67 1.88 -23.73
CA ASP A 80 -16.85 1.08 -24.11
C ASP A 80 -17.79 2.07 -24.82
N GLU A 81 -18.03 1.82 -26.11
CA GLU A 81 -18.96 2.54 -27.00
C GLU A 81 -20.41 2.48 -26.52
#